data_AF-A0A948B3X7-F1
#
_entry.id   AF-A0A948B3X7-F1
#
_cell.length_a   1.000
_cell.length_b   1.000
_cell.length_c   1.000
_cell.angle_alpha   90.00
_cell.angle_beta   90.00
_cell.angle_gamma   90.00
#
_symmetry.space_group_name_H-M   'P 1'
#
loop_
_entity.id
_entity.type
_entity.pdbx_description
1 polymer ?
#
loop_
_entity_poly.entity_id
_entity_poly.type
_entity_poly.pdbx_seq_one_letter_code
_entity_poly.pdbx_strand_id
1 'polypeptide(L)'
;MANFQPLKDRFVRIVEENLKVFNIGGSFIDFGCGRGDVAEHLVRNPAFQQGWAYDLALTDEQLQAGGGRLVYSRNRSELPASADLAVLLDVIEHVPDPGKMLQEIGEHIRQDGWLILTAPYNPYEWGSDDDFYGHLRRLSLRGMVSLLENHGWNVIRLLDPTYPSFWLIRRGYLLSRRLAAVMTQRSPAGHSDDMKKSLQSSRQSAWEYGGLIPRILGSSLMPWSLVRRFDIYFQSVFRGFDIFAVCQKRSSSRQCGVCLNGHFTYHRFFRRYNLQKCTYCATEKLLPRMESALAHREGGGRWPLLERSLSFLRSRRLRRLCALPVPEKTMAVMSRSPQPPDLGPEGSSWRVEVWSSAELLDGQRTSRLHGSGTRYGLVALIHVVELFDEAGEAIQALEDLVAPGGYAYLEFPNSRSWLKRLLKWRWFGYDPPNHKYVIDPLSLSDRLGLRNYRLVRESTFAAEHSFFIFAQSLINALFPFQRDALFSCLTGKTSSMGQVIMALLSLPLVLLLLPIFALYQPLASLFRSGCVVRQLYKKTDIDGPARPGTSCHD
;
A
#
# COMPACT_ATOMS: atom_id res chain seq x y z
N MET A 1 15.07 9.69 -19.63
CA MET A 1 15.04 10.88 -18.74
C MET A 1 15.15 12.18 -19.52
N ALA A 2 14.12 13.02 -19.44
CA ALA A 2 14.21 14.41 -19.89
C ALA A 2 15.40 15.09 -19.22
N ASN A 3 16.29 15.69 -20.01
CA ASN A 3 17.50 16.38 -19.56
C ASN A 3 17.21 17.73 -18.86
N PHE A 4 16.10 17.82 -18.12
CA PHE A 4 15.73 18.96 -17.29
C PHE A 4 16.11 18.70 -15.83
N GLN A 5 17.18 19.34 -15.36
CA GLN A 5 17.82 19.04 -14.07
C GLN A 5 16.85 19.00 -12.86
N PRO A 6 15.92 19.96 -12.67
CA PRO A 6 15.00 19.91 -11.53
C PRO A 6 14.08 18.68 -11.52
N LEU A 7 13.71 18.17 -12.69
CA LEU A 7 12.90 16.96 -12.80
C LEU A 7 13.76 15.71 -12.52
N LYS A 8 14.99 15.66 -13.05
CA LYS A 8 15.96 14.60 -12.75
C LYS A 8 16.25 14.49 -11.26
N ASP A 9 16.53 15.62 -10.59
CA ASP A 9 16.74 15.68 -9.14
C ASP A 9 15.54 15.14 -8.37
N ARG A 10 14.32 15.39 -8.87
CA ARG A 10 13.10 14.86 -8.26
C ARG A 10 13.01 13.35 -8.40
N PHE A 11 13.26 12.80 -9.58
CA PHE A 11 13.23 11.35 -9.79
C PHE A 11 14.28 10.64 -8.94
N VAL A 12 15.53 11.14 -8.91
CA VAL A 12 16.60 10.59 -8.08
C VAL A 12 16.18 10.57 -6.60
N ARG A 13 15.65 11.68 -6.08
CA ARG A 13 15.14 11.71 -4.69
C ARG A 13 14.00 10.72 -4.45
N ILE A 14 13.06 10.58 -5.38
CA ILE A 14 11.96 9.62 -5.26
C ILE A 14 12.51 8.19 -5.25
N VAL A 15 13.51 7.88 -6.08
CA VAL A 15 14.23 6.60 -6.05
C VAL A 15 14.85 6.41 -4.66
N GLU A 16 15.67 7.33 -4.16
CA GLU A 16 16.31 7.23 -2.84
C GLU A 16 15.32 7.06 -1.69
N GLU A 17 14.24 7.86 -1.68
CA GLU A 17 13.18 7.78 -0.68
C GLU A 17 12.52 6.40 -0.70
N ASN A 18 12.26 5.83 -1.88
CA ASN A 18 11.65 4.52 -1.99
C ASN A 18 12.62 3.38 -1.66
N LEU A 19 13.90 3.49 -2.04
CA LEU A 19 14.93 2.54 -1.64
C LEU A 19 15.04 2.45 -0.12
N LYS A 20 15.02 3.60 0.58
CA LYS A 20 15.00 3.66 2.05
C LYS A 20 13.71 3.09 2.63
N VAL A 21 12.55 3.51 2.10
CA VAL A 21 11.23 3.07 2.59
C VAL A 21 11.06 1.56 2.48
N PHE A 22 11.62 0.92 1.44
CA PHE A 22 11.51 -0.51 1.21
C PHE A 22 12.77 -1.30 1.60
N ASN A 23 13.75 -0.64 2.22
CA ASN A 23 15.05 -1.21 2.61
C ASN A 23 15.71 -2.02 1.48
N ILE A 24 15.73 -1.45 0.27
CA ILE A 24 16.27 -2.08 -0.93
C ILE A 24 17.77 -1.79 -1.00
N GLY A 25 18.57 -2.85 -1.10
CA GLY A 25 20.02 -2.81 -1.25
C GLY A 25 20.51 -4.10 -1.93
N GLY A 26 21.82 -4.35 -1.87
CA GLY A 26 22.47 -5.50 -2.48
C GLY A 26 23.04 -5.19 -3.85
N SER A 27 22.60 -5.89 -4.88
CA SER A 27 23.07 -5.77 -6.25
C SER A 27 22.00 -5.17 -7.17
N PHE A 28 22.37 -4.32 -8.13
CA PHE A 28 21.39 -3.69 -9.02
C PHE A 28 21.77 -3.75 -10.51
N ILE A 29 20.77 -3.74 -11.39
CA ILE A 29 20.92 -3.61 -12.83
C ILE A 29 20.10 -2.40 -13.29
N ASP A 30 20.74 -1.44 -13.96
CA ASP A 30 20.11 -0.30 -14.62
C ASP A 30 19.94 -0.61 -16.11
N PHE A 31 18.72 -0.94 -16.52
CA PHE A 31 18.36 -1.26 -17.91
C PHE A 31 18.00 0.02 -18.66
N GLY A 32 18.69 0.28 -19.77
CA GLY A 32 18.58 1.53 -20.53
C GLY A 32 19.20 2.71 -19.79
N CYS A 33 20.38 2.51 -19.21
CA CYS A 33 21.04 3.49 -18.32
C CYS A 33 21.42 4.81 -19.02
N GLY A 34 21.44 4.86 -20.35
CA GLY A 34 21.82 6.02 -21.15
C GLY A 34 23.22 6.54 -20.82
N ARG A 35 23.29 7.66 -20.08
CA ARG A 35 24.55 8.25 -19.62
C ARG A 35 25.12 7.58 -18.36
N GLY A 36 24.32 6.78 -17.64
CA GLY A 36 24.73 6.12 -16.40
C GLY A 36 24.50 6.94 -15.13
N ASP A 37 23.87 8.11 -15.22
CA ASP A 37 23.66 9.02 -14.09
C ASP A 37 23.01 8.36 -12.86
N VAL A 38 22.01 7.50 -13.10
CA VAL A 38 21.29 6.80 -12.03
C VAL A 38 22.12 5.65 -11.50
N ALA A 39 22.73 4.84 -12.35
CA ALA A 39 23.66 3.80 -11.94
C ALA A 39 24.83 4.33 -11.08
N GLU A 40 25.43 5.46 -11.48
CA GLU A 40 26.49 6.14 -10.72
C GLU A 40 26.00 6.67 -9.37
N HIS A 41 24.75 7.16 -9.31
CA HIS A 41 24.16 7.58 -8.07
C HIS A 41 23.90 6.39 -7.12
N LEU A 42 23.39 5.27 -7.66
CA LEU A 42 23.08 4.07 -6.88
C LEU A 42 24.34 3.37 -6.35
N VAL A 43 25.42 3.29 -7.13
CA VAL A 43 26.66 2.65 -6.66
C VAL A 43 27.33 3.43 -5.52
N ARG A 44 27.09 4.74 -5.42
CA ARG A 44 27.57 5.58 -4.29
C ARG A 44 26.78 5.33 -3.01
N ASN A 45 25.58 4.77 -3.10
CA ASN A 45 24.79 4.41 -1.93
C ASN A 45 25.41 3.17 -1.25
N PRO A 46 25.75 3.22 0.04
CA PRO A 46 26.38 2.10 0.75
C PRO A 46 25.51 0.85 0.82
N ALA A 47 24.19 0.97 0.58
CA ALA A 47 23.29 -0.17 0.52
C ALA A 47 23.57 -1.08 -0.68
N PHE A 48 24.23 -0.61 -1.75
CA PHE A 48 24.52 -1.40 -2.93
C PHE A 48 25.98 -1.82 -3.01
N GLN A 49 26.26 -3.10 -3.21
CA GLN A 49 27.62 -3.64 -3.28
C GLN A 49 28.15 -3.62 -4.71
N GLN A 50 27.30 -3.96 -5.68
CA GLN A 50 27.64 -4.08 -7.10
C GLN A 50 26.50 -3.58 -7.99
N GLY A 51 26.84 -2.91 -9.09
CA GLY A 51 25.92 -2.43 -10.10
C GLY A 51 26.32 -2.84 -11.52
N TRP A 52 25.33 -3.02 -12.38
CA TRP A 52 25.49 -3.17 -13.83
C TRP A 52 24.64 -2.13 -14.55
N ALA A 53 25.23 -1.38 -15.46
CA ALA A 53 24.56 -0.38 -16.27
C ALA A 53 24.51 -0.86 -17.72
N TYR A 54 23.32 -1.26 -18.16
CA TYR A 54 23.08 -1.83 -19.47
C TYR A 54 22.43 -0.80 -20.39
N ASP A 55 23.04 -0.53 -21.54
CA ASP A 55 22.38 0.22 -22.62
C ASP A 55 23.03 -0.12 -23.97
N LEU A 56 22.21 -0.23 -25.02
CA LEU A 56 22.68 -0.47 -26.39
C LEU A 56 23.47 0.72 -26.96
N ALA A 57 23.21 1.93 -26.44
CA ALA A 57 23.76 3.20 -26.91
C ALA A 57 25.02 3.67 -26.16
N LEU A 58 25.57 2.88 -25.23
CA LEU A 58 26.79 3.25 -24.49
C LEU A 58 27.93 3.63 -25.44
N THR A 59 28.79 4.58 -25.07
CA THR A 59 30.04 4.87 -25.81
C THR A 59 31.16 3.93 -25.37
N ASP A 60 32.20 3.80 -26.19
CA ASP A 60 33.37 2.98 -25.83
C ASP A 60 34.09 3.55 -24.59
N GLU A 61 34.06 4.88 -24.42
CA GLU A 61 34.55 5.58 -23.23
C GLU A 61 33.79 5.14 -21.97
N GLN A 62 32.45 5.02 -22.02
CA GLN A 62 31.66 4.55 -20.88
C GLN A 62 31.96 3.09 -20.54
N LEU A 63 32.16 2.24 -21.57
CA LEU A 63 32.55 0.84 -21.36
C LEU A 63 33.91 0.73 -20.67
N GLN A 64 34.88 1.57 -21.05
CA GLN A 64 36.20 1.61 -20.43
C GLN A 64 36.22 2.28 -19.06
N ALA A 65 35.32 3.23 -18.81
CA ALA A 65 35.14 3.86 -17.50
C ALA A 65 34.52 2.91 -16.46
N GLY A 66 33.90 1.81 -16.90
CA GLY A 66 33.42 0.75 -16.04
C GLY A 66 34.57 0.06 -15.29
N GLY A 67 34.41 -0.09 -13.98
CA GLY A 67 35.44 -0.68 -13.12
C GLY A 67 35.02 -0.75 -11.65
N GLY A 68 35.43 -1.81 -10.96
CA GLY A 68 35.08 -2.03 -9.56
C GLY A 68 33.58 -2.30 -9.35
N ARG A 69 32.91 -1.43 -8.57
CA ARG A 69 31.52 -1.64 -8.11
C ARG A 69 30.45 -1.34 -9.17
N LEU A 70 30.79 -0.76 -10.32
CA LEU A 70 29.87 -0.48 -11.42
C LEU A 70 30.45 -0.93 -12.76
N VAL A 71 29.72 -1.79 -13.46
CA VAL A 71 30.12 -2.34 -14.78
C VAL A 71 29.16 -1.84 -15.85
N TYR A 72 29.69 -1.26 -16.92
CA TYR A 72 28.92 -0.88 -18.09
C TYR A 72 28.95 -2.00 -19.13
N SER A 73 27.81 -2.33 -19.72
CA SER A 73 27.74 -3.37 -20.77
C SER A 73 26.70 -3.06 -21.83
N ARG A 74 27.04 -3.36 -23.10
CA ARG A 74 26.08 -3.38 -24.21
C ARG A 74 25.44 -4.76 -24.42
N ASN A 75 25.94 -5.78 -23.72
CA ASN A 75 25.56 -7.16 -23.97
C ASN A 75 24.84 -7.76 -22.75
N ARG A 76 23.63 -8.26 -22.98
CA ARG A 76 22.79 -8.82 -21.92
C ARG A 76 23.39 -10.08 -21.30
N SER A 77 24.17 -10.86 -22.05
CA SER A 77 24.80 -12.08 -21.51
C SER A 77 25.85 -11.79 -20.43
N GLU A 78 26.30 -10.53 -20.31
CA GLU A 78 27.26 -10.09 -19.29
C GLU A 78 26.55 -9.63 -18.00
N LEU A 79 25.21 -9.59 -18.00
CA LEU A 79 24.42 -9.25 -16.82
C LEU A 79 24.32 -10.44 -15.86
N PRO A 80 24.27 -10.19 -14.54
CA PRO A 80 24.17 -11.28 -13.57
C PRO A 80 22.83 -12.00 -13.72
N ALA A 81 22.82 -13.29 -13.45
CA ALA A 81 21.60 -14.10 -13.49
C ALA A 81 20.64 -13.85 -12.30
N SER A 82 21.09 -13.12 -11.27
CA SER A 82 20.32 -12.94 -10.03
C SER A 82 20.76 -11.70 -9.25
N ALA A 83 20.24 -10.53 -9.62
CA ALA A 83 20.39 -9.28 -8.87
C ALA A 83 19.20 -8.98 -7.95
N ASP A 84 19.38 -8.08 -6.99
CA ASP A 84 18.35 -7.68 -6.01
C ASP A 84 17.38 -6.63 -6.55
N LEU A 85 17.84 -5.76 -7.45
CA LEU A 85 17.07 -4.63 -7.99
C LEU A 85 17.28 -4.46 -9.49
N ALA A 86 16.19 -4.38 -10.24
CA ALA A 86 16.16 -3.81 -11.59
C ALA A 86 15.71 -2.35 -11.53
N VAL A 87 16.36 -1.50 -12.33
CA VAL A 87 15.98 -0.11 -12.57
C VAL A 87 15.68 0.03 -14.06
N LEU A 88 14.52 0.59 -14.39
CA LEU A 88 14.04 0.74 -15.77
C LEU A 88 13.37 2.11 -15.92
N LEU A 89 14.16 3.16 -16.19
CA LEU A 89 13.69 4.54 -16.17
C LEU A 89 13.57 5.12 -17.58
N ASP A 90 12.33 5.37 -18.01
CA ASP A 90 12.00 5.96 -19.31
C ASP A 90 12.54 5.12 -20.49
N VAL A 91 12.29 3.81 -20.44
CA VAL A 91 12.76 2.82 -21.44
C VAL A 91 11.59 2.08 -22.09
N ILE A 92 10.59 1.68 -21.29
CA ILE A 92 9.50 0.80 -21.72
C ILE A 92 8.66 1.40 -22.85
N GLU A 93 8.63 2.72 -22.95
CA GLU A 93 7.96 3.50 -23.99
C GLU A 93 8.65 3.41 -25.35
N HIS A 94 9.94 3.07 -25.39
CA HIS A 94 10.75 2.94 -26.61
C HIS A 94 10.77 1.50 -27.14
N VAL A 95 10.20 0.54 -26.40
CA VAL A 95 10.33 -0.89 -26.70
C VAL A 95 9.03 -1.40 -27.34
N PRO A 96 9.08 -2.05 -28.52
CA PRO A 96 7.89 -2.56 -29.20
C PRO A 96 7.08 -3.54 -28.33
N ASP A 97 7.76 -4.52 -27.71
CA ASP A 97 7.16 -5.52 -26.82
C ASP A 97 7.67 -5.35 -25.38
N PRO A 98 6.98 -4.53 -24.56
CA PRO A 98 7.36 -4.30 -23.19
C PRO A 98 7.08 -5.52 -22.30
N GLY A 99 6.18 -6.42 -22.70
CA GLY A 99 5.89 -7.64 -21.95
C GLY A 99 7.08 -8.59 -22.00
N LYS A 100 7.64 -8.81 -23.19
CA LYS A 100 8.87 -9.58 -23.37
C LYS A 100 10.04 -8.98 -22.59
N MET A 101 10.24 -7.66 -22.65
CA MET A 101 11.28 -6.99 -21.84
C MET A 101 11.09 -7.23 -20.34
N LEU A 102 9.87 -7.16 -19.81
CA LEU A 102 9.61 -7.40 -18.39
C LEU A 102 9.88 -8.86 -17.98
N GLN A 103 9.64 -9.83 -18.88
CA GLN A 103 10.01 -11.24 -18.67
C GLN A 103 11.52 -11.40 -18.62
N GLU A 104 12.24 -10.85 -19.60
CA GLU A 104 13.70 -10.88 -19.69
C GLU A 104 14.36 -10.23 -18.46
N ILE A 105 13.89 -9.04 -18.03
CA ILE A 105 14.35 -8.41 -16.78
C ILE A 105 14.09 -9.35 -15.59
N GLY A 106 12.93 -10.01 -15.59
CA GLY A 106 12.58 -11.00 -14.58
C GLY A 106 13.62 -12.11 -14.47
N GLU A 107 14.19 -12.60 -15.56
CA GLU A 107 15.19 -13.68 -15.56
C GLU A 107 16.48 -13.30 -14.82
N HIS A 108 16.85 -12.02 -14.81
CA HIS A 108 18.04 -11.50 -14.14
C HIS A 108 17.83 -11.10 -12.68
N ILE A 109 16.59 -11.09 -12.19
CA ILE A 109 16.25 -10.65 -10.83
C ILE A 109 15.83 -11.84 -9.98
N ARG A 110 16.37 -11.95 -8.76
CA ARG A 110 16.02 -13.04 -7.85
C ARG A 110 14.55 -13.02 -7.46
N GLN A 111 14.04 -14.14 -6.95
CA GLN A 111 12.73 -14.15 -6.28
C GLN A 111 12.73 -13.16 -5.11
N ASP A 112 11.61 -12.48 -4.93
CA ASP A 112 11.42 -11.37 -3.98
C ASP A 112 12.34 -10.16 -4.22
N GLY A 113 13.02 -10.10 -5.38
CA GLY A 113 13.77 -8.96 -5.86
C GLY A 113 12.86 -7.83 -6.34
N TRP A 114 13.45 -6.66 -6.59
CA TRP A 114 12.72 -5.42 -6.81
C TRP A 114 12.85 -4.91 -8.25
N LEU A 115 11.85 -4.15 -8.69
CA LEU A 115 11.88 -3.37 -9.92
C LEU A 115 11.43 -1.93 -9.61
N ILE A 116 12.27 -0.96 -9.94
CA ILE A 116 11.88 0.45 -9.97
C ILE A 116 11.73 0.86 -11.43
N LEU A 117 10.59 1.44 -11.78
CA LEU A 117 10.28 1.85 -13.14
C LEU A 117 9.75 3.27 -13.20
N THR A 118 10.17 4.01 -14.24
CA THR A 118 9.47 5.23 -14.68
C THR A 118 9.08 5.10 -16.14
N ALA A 119 7.95 5.68 -16.48
CA ALA A 119 7.51 5.77 -17.86
C ALA A 119 6.49 6.90 -18.05
N PRO A 120 6.38 7.44 -19.26
CA PRO A 120 5.32 8.34 -19.62
C PRO A 120 3.98 7.61 -19.57
N TYR A 121 3.04 8.18 -18.84
CA TYR A 121 1.68 7.67 -18.72
C TYR A 121 0.67 8.74 -19.16
N ASN A 122 -0.61 8.39 -19.12
CA ASN A 122 -1.72 9.25 -19.51
C ASN A 122 -1.71 9.57 -21.03
N PRO A 123 -2.39 8.75 -21.87
CA PRO A 123 -2.43 8.95 -23.32
C PRO A 123 -2.86 10.35 -23.77
N TYR A 124 -3.71 11.02 -22.98
CA TYR A 124 -4.18 12.38 -23.28
C TYR A 124 -3.10 13.46 -23.10
N GLU A 125 -1.95 13.12 -22.53
CA GLU A 125 -0.79 14.00 -22.41
C GLU A 125 0.16 13.87 -23.62
N TRP A 126 -0.17 13.09 -24.66
CA TRP A 126 0.67 13.02 -25.86
C TRP A 126 0.93 14.41 -26.44
N GLY A 127 2.20 14.73 -26.70
CA GLY A 127 2.65 16.03 -27.17
C GLY A 127 3.87 15.96 -28.07
N SER A 128 4.32 17.13 -28.53
CA SER A 128 5.45 17.29 -29.45
C SER A 128 6.81 16.86 -28.87
N ASP A 129 6.88 16.70 -27.55
CA ASP A 129 8.01 16.11 -26.82
C ASP A 129 8.03 14.58 -26.96
N ASP A 130 6.87 13.91 -26.98
CA ASP A 130 6.80 12.46 -27.25
C ASP A 130 7.34 12.12 -28.64
N ASP A 131 6.92 12.88 -29.65
CA ASP A 131 7.38 12.70 -31.04
C ASP A 131 8.88 13.01 -31.20
N PHE A 132 9.40 13.95 -30.40
CA PHE A 132 10.82 14.31 -30.36
C PHE A 132 11.67 13.18 -29.78
N TYR A 133 11.24 12.59 -28.66
CA TYR A 133 11.96 11.48 -28.04
C TYR A 133 11.76 10.16 -28.78
N GLY A 134 10.75 10.03 -29.64
CA GLY A 134 10.43 8.78 -30.33
C GLY A 134 9.71 7.79 -29.42
N HIS A 135 8.83 8.29 -28.54
CA HIS A 135 7.98 7.41 -27.74
C HIS A 135 7.04 6.61 -28.65
N LEU A 136 6.86 5.33 -28.35
CA LEU A 136 5.89 4.49 -29.04
C LEU A 136 4.51 4.52 -28.38
N ARG A 137 4.46 4.83 -27.07
CA ARG A 137 3.25 4.73 -26.26
C ARG A 137 3.28 5.58 -25.00
N ARG A 138 2.09 5.98 -24.56
CA ARG A 138 1.78 6.41 -23.18
C ARG A 138 0.73 5.46 -22.63
N LEU A 139 1.01 4.76 -21.53
CA LEU A 139 0.03 3.84 -20.95
C LEU A 139 -0.96 4.56 -20.03
N SER A 140 -2.19 4.06 -19.93
CA SER A 140 -3.06 4.47 -18.83
C SER A 140 -2.55 3.91 -17.50
N LEU A 141 -2.92 4.51 -16.36
CA LEU A 141 -2.58 3.99 -15.03
C LEU A 141 -2.95 2.50 -14.88
N ARG A 142 -4.16 2.14 -15.33
CA ARG A 142 -4.65 0.75 -15.31
C ARG A 142 -3.84 -0.14 -16.26
N GLY A 143 -3.49 0.38 -17.44
CA GLY A 143 -2.65 -0.33 -18.42
C GLY A 143 -1.28 -0.67 -17.86
N MET A 144 -0.61 0.29 -17.21
CA MET A 144 0.69 0.08 -16.56
C MET A 144 0.63 -1.00 -15.48
N VAL A 145 -0.35 -0.92 -14.58
CA VAL A 145 -0.56 -1.95 -13.54
C VAL A 145 -0.78 -3.33 -14.15
N SER A 146 -1.65 -3.41 -15.16
CA SER A 146 -1.99 -4.69 -15.79
C SER A 146 -0.78 -5.29 -16.50
N LEU A 147 0.02 -4.46 -17.18
CA LEU A 147 1.25 -4.87 -17.84
C LEU A 147 2.24 -5.45 -16.82
N LEU A 148 2.51 -4.77 -15.72
CA LEU A 148 3.46 -5.23 -14.70
C LEU A 148 2.99 -6.54 -14.02
N GLU A 149 1.75 -6.56 -13.52
CA GLU A 149 1.20 -7.72 -12.79
C GLU A 149 1.12 -8.98 -13.66
N ASN A 150 0.74 -8.84 -14.94
CA ASN A 150 0.67 -9.98 -15.86
C ASN A 150 2.04 -10.60 -16.16
N HIS A 151 3.12 -9.83 -15.99
CA HIS A 151 4.49 -10.27 -16.24
C HIS A 151 5.27 -10.56 -14.95
N GLY A 152 4.58 -10.84 -13.84
CA GLY A 152 5.19 -11.33 -12.59
C GLY A 152 5.71 -10.25 -11.64
N TRP A 153 5.42 -8.97 -11.93
CA TRP A 153 5.82 -7.84 -11.12
C TRP A 153 4.66 -7.32 -10.28
N ASN A 154 4.70 -7.60 -8.98
CA ASN A 154 3.71 -7.11 -8.04
C ASN A 154 3.96 -5.63 -7.73
N VAL A 155 3.07 -4.72 -8.10
CA VAL A 155 3.31 -3.26 -8.16
C VAL A 155 3.24 -2.56 -6.80
N ILE A 156 4.09 -2.89 -5.83
CA ILE A 156 4.04 -2.38 -4.45
C ILE A 156 3.70 -0.88 -4.28
N ARG A 157 4.18 0.02 -5.15
CA ARG A 157 3.89 1.46 -5.08
C ARG A 157 3.77 2.12 -6.45
N LEU A 158 2.85 3.08 -6.54
CA LEU A 158 2.71 3.98 -7.69
C LEU A 158 2.64 5.44 -7.24
N LEU A 159 3.36 6.31 -7.94
CA LEU A 159 3.39 7.75 -7.70
C LEU A 159 3.34 8.50 -9.04
N ASP A 160 2.76 9.68 -9.04
CA ASP A 160 2.91 10.67 -10.09
C ASP A 160 3.95 11.72 -9.66
N PRO A 161 5.22 11.60 -10.08
CA PRO A 161 6.26 12.58 -9.78
C PRO A 161 6.10 13.91 -10.53
N THR A 162 5.10 14.10 -11.37
CA THR A 162 5.03 15.29 -12.24
C THR A 162 3.91 16.26 -11.87
N TYR A 163 2.89 15.81 -11.14
CA TYR A 163 1.74 16.64 -10.79
C TYR A 163 1.87 17.32 -9.41
N PRO A 164 1.40 18.58 -9.25
CA PRO A 164 0.91 19.50 -10.28
C PRO A 164 1.99 20.36 -10.94
N SER A 165 3.15 20.55 -10.31
CA SER A 165 4.05 21.65 -10.71
C SER A 165 4.73 21.40 -12.05
N PHE A 166 5.33 20.23 -12.27
CA PHE A 166 5.94 19.90 -13.57
C PHE A 166 4.89 19.79 -14.67
N TRP A 167 3.70 19.28 -14.35
CA TRP A 167 2.55 19.26 -15.28
C TRP A 167 2.18 20.68 -15.74
N LEU A 168 2.08 21.64 -14.81
CA LEU A 168 1.78 23.03 -15.16
C LEU A 168 2.89 23.65 -16.01
N ILE A 169 4.15 23.40 -15.65
CA ILE A 169 5.33 23.83 -16.41
C ILE A 169 5.28 23.25 -17.85
N ARG A 170 4.91 21.97 -18.00
CA ARG A 170 4.72 21.32 -19.31
C ARG A 170 3.63 21.95 -20.14
N ARG A 171 2.48 22.26 -19.52
CA ARG A 171 1.38 22.93 -20.21
C ARG A 171 1.79 24.30 -20.72
N GLY A 172 2.52 25.08 -19.92
CA GLY A 172 3.09 26.36 -20.35
C GLY A 172 4.06 26.22 -21.52
N TYR A 173 4.93 25.21 -21.47
CA TYR A 173 5.87 24.89 -22.55
C TYR A 173 5.18 24.46 -23.85
N LEU A 174 4.20 23.55 -23.79
CA LEU A 174 3.47 23.12 -24.98
C LEU A 174 2.64 24.27 -25.58
N LEU A 175 2.09 25.14 -24.73
CA LEU A 175 1.38 26.33 -25.19
C LEU A 175 2.33 27.30 -25.90
N SER A 176 3.52 27.57 -25.35
CA SER A 176 4.49 28.47 -25.99
C SER A 176 4.98 27.93 -27.33
N ARG A 177 5.20 26.61 -27.44
CA ARG A 177 5.55 25.96 -28.72
C ARG A 177 4.43 26.03 -29.75
N ARG A 178 3.18 25.84 -29.34
CA ARG A 178 2.01 26.00 -30.24
C ARG A 178 1.92 27.43 -30.76
N LEU A 179 2.09 28.43 -29.90
CA LEU A 179 2.09 29.83 -30.31
C LEU A 179 3.26 30.16 -31.24
N ALA A 180 4.47 29.68 -30.94
CA ALA A 180 5.65 29.87 -31.79
C ALA A 180 5.50 29.19 -33.15
N ALA A 181 4.91 27.99 -33.22
CA ALA A 181 4.66 27.29 -34.48
C ALA A 181 3.65 28.02 -35.38
N VAL A 182 2.59 28.58 -34.79
CA VAL A 182 1.63 29.44 -35.50
C VAL A 182 2.32 30.70 -36.05
N MET A 183 3.25 31.28 -35.29
CA MET A 183 3.99 32.48 -35.70
C MET A 183 5.06 32.23 -36.77
N THR A 184 5.62 31.02 -36.86
CA THR A 184 6.82 30.76 -37.69
C THR A 184 6.58 29.96 -38.98
N GLN A 185 5.35 29.48 -39.23
CA GLN A 185 4.99 28.68 -40.43
C GLN A 185 6.02 27.58 -40.81
N ARG A 186 6.74 27.00 -39.84
CA ARG A 186 7.72 25.95 -40.11
C ARG A 186 7.04 24.59 -40.25
N SER A 187 7.22 23.95 -41.40
CA SER A 187 6.92 22.53 -41.59
C SER A 187 7.82 21.67 -40.67
N PRO A 188 7.36 20.51 -40.17
CA PRO A 188 8.17 19.65 -39.32
C PRO A 188 9.43 19.21 -40.08
N ALA A 189 10.58 19.26 -39.40
CA ALA A 189 11.85 18.75 -39.93
C ALA A 189 11.73 17.26 -40.30
N GLY A 190 12.44 16.86 -41.36
CA GLY A 190 12.27 15.60 -42.07
C GLY A 190 12.34 14.32 -41.24
N HIS A 191 11.78 13.25 -41.84
CA HIS A 191 11.66 11.90 -41.31
C HIS A 191 13.00 11.34 -40.78
N SER A 192 13.28 11.52 -39.49
CA SER A 192 14.30 10.73 -38.80
C SER A 192 13.66 9.46 -38.26
N ASP A 193 14.30 8.31 -38.51
CA ASP A 193 13.92 6.99 -37.99
C ASP A 193 13.68 7.01 -36.47
N ASP A 194 12.54 6.47 -36.00
CA ASP A 194 12.14 6.46 -34.60
C ASP A 194 13.12 5.69 -33.70
N MET A 195 13.84 4.71 -34.26
CA MET A 195 14.94 4.04 -33.57
C MET A 195 16.08 5.02 -33.25
N LYS A 196 16.44 5.89 -34.19
CA LYS A 196 17.50 6.90 -33.97
C LYS A 196 17.10 7.93 -32.95
N LYS A 197 15.84 8.38 -32.95
CA LYS A 197 15.30 9.28 -31.91
C LYS A 197 15.37 8.62 -30.53
N SER A 198 14.95 7.35 -30.46
CA SER A 198 14.96 6.58 -29.21
C SER A 198 16.37 6.43 -28.63
N LEU A 199 17.39 6.15 -29.45
CA LEU A 199 18.78 6.04 -28.98
C LEU A 199 19.38 7.40 -28.56
N GLN A 200 18.84 8.52 -29.08
CA GLN A 200 19.32 9.87 -28.76
C GLN A 200 18.53 10.53 -27.61
N SER A 201 17.40 9.97 -27.19
CA SER A 201 16.49 10.55 -26.19
C SER A 201 17.16 10.82 -24.84
N SER A 202 18.10 9.96 -24.44
CA SER A 202 18.88 10.13 -23.20
C SER A 202 19.91 11.26 -23.26
N ARG A 203 20.27 11.72 -24.46
CA ARG A 203 21.36 12.70 -24.68
C ARG A 203 20.89 14.09 -25.06
N GLN A 204 19.63 14.24 -25.43
CA GLN A 204 19.05 15.53 -25.82
C GLN A 204 17.85 15.86 -24.94
N SER A 205 17.46 17.12 -24.90
CA SER A 205 16.27 17.55 -24.16
C SER A 205 15.28 18.19 -25.11
N ALA A 206 14.04 17.71 -25.12
CA ALA A 206 12.93 18.48 -25.71
C ALA A 206 12.71 19.80 -24.96
N TRP A 207 13.29 19.99 -23.77
CA TRP A 207 13.08 21.13 -22.89
C TRP A 207 14.28 22.09 -22.82
N GLU A 208 15.33 21.85 -23.59
CA GLU A 208 16.44 22.79 -23.74
C GLU A 208 16.03 23.93 -24.69
N TYR A 209 15.70 25.09 -24.13
CA TYR A 209 15.47 26.30 -24.92
C TYR A 209 16.08 27.53 -24.25
N GLY A 210 16.68 28.40 -25.07
CA GLY A 210 17.11 29.75 -24.66
C GLY A 210 15.90 30.65 -24.38
N GLY A 211 16.00 31.49 -23.35
CA GLY A 211 14.95 32.44 -22.94
C GLY A 211 14.98 32.74 -21.43
N LEU A 212 14.05 33.59 -20.97
CA LEU A 212 14.00 34.04 -19.57
C LEU A 212 13.39 32.99 -18.61
N ILE A 213 12.37 32.25 -19.05
CA ILE A 213 11.65 31.26 -18.23
C ILE A 213 12.55 30.08 -17.81
N PRO A 214 13.36 29.48 -18.71
CA PRO A 214 14.28 28.40 -18.33
C PRO A 214 15.39 28.86 -17.39
N ARG A 215 15.85 30.11 -17.52
CA ARG A 215 16.80 30.72 -16.56
C ARG A 215 16.19 30.81 -15.17
N ILE A 216 14.92 31.22 -15.05
CA ILE A 216 14.24 31.29 -13.75
C ILE A 216 14.04 29.89 -13.16
N LEU A 217 13.51 28.94 -13.95
CA LEU A 217 13.27 27.56 -13.51
C LEU A 217 14.58 26.80 -13.17
N GLY A 218 15.66 27.06 -13.90
CA GLY A 218 16.98 26.49 -13.67
C GLY A 218 17.84 27.25 -12.64
N SER A 219 17.39 28.40 -12.16
CA SER A 219 18.12 29.21 -11.17
C SER A 219 17.75 28.85 -9.73
N SER A 220 18.58 29.32 -8.79
CA SER A 220 18.32 29.27 -7.35
C SER A 220 17.12 30.12 -6.88
N LEU A 221 16.50 30.93 -7.77
CA LEU A 221 15.38 31.79 -7.44
C LEU A 221 14.09 31.02 -7.16
N MET A 222 13.92 29.83 -7.73
CA MET A 222 12.74 29.00 -7.48
C MET A 222 12.97 28.13 -6.23
N PRO A 223 12.12 28.23 -5.18
CA PRO A 223 12.29 27.46 -3.96
C PRO A 223 11.82 26.01 -4.17
N TRP A 224 12.61 25.22 -4.90
CA TRP A 224 12.30 23.84 -5.25
C TRP A 224 12.00 22.97 -4.03
N SER A 225 12.55 23.30 -2.85
CA SER A 225 12.21 22.62 -1.58
C SER A 225 10.74 22.82 -1.18
N LEU A 226 10.18 24.01 -1.37
CA LEU A 226 8.77 24.32 -1.09
C LEU A 226 7.85 23.70 -2.14
N VAL A 227 8.22 23.81 -3.42
CA VAL A 227 7.48 23.19 -4.54
C VAL A 227 7.39 21.68 -4.35
N ARG A 228 8.49 21.03 -3.96
CA ARG A 228 8.49 19.59 -3.63
C ARG A 228 7.56 19.27 -2.46
N ARG A 229 7.63 20.04 -1.37
CA ARG A 229 6.74 19.85 -0.21
C ARG A 229 5.28 19.93 -0.64
N PHE A 230 4.94 20.89 -1.50
CA PHE A 230 3.60 21.05 -2.07
C PHE A 230 3.21 19.88 -2.99
N ASP A 231 4.09 19.46 -3.90
CA ASP A 231 3.77 18.42 -4.88
C ASP A 231 3.59 17.03 -4.26
N ILE A 232 4.28 16.72 -3.14
CA ILE A 232 4.10 15.45 -2.41
C ILE A 232 2.63 15.18 -2.06
N TYR A 233 1.84 16.23 -1.83
CA TYR A 233 0.41 16.08 -1.54
C TYR A 233 -0.40 15.61 -2.76
N PHE A 234 0.09 15.80 -3.97
CA PHE A 234 -0.66 15.55 -5.19
C PHE A 234 -0.15 14.38 -6.02
N GLN A 235 0.93 13.71 -5.60
CA GLN A 235 1.49 12.53 -6.29
C GLN A 235 0.50 11.36 -6.45
N SER A 236 -0.59 11.32 -5.68
CA SER A 236 -1.65 10.31 -5.79
C SER A 236 -2.85 10.76 -6.65
N VAL A 237 -2.81 11.96 -7.22
CA VAL A 237 -3.88 12.52 -8.07
C VAL A 237 -3.76 12.05 -9.51
N PHE A 238 -2.61 11.49 -9.92
CA PHE A 238 -2.34 10.93 -11.25
C PHE A 238 -3.00 11.76 -12.37
N ARG A 239 -2.53 12.99 -12.52
CA ARG A 239 -2.96 13.96 -13.55
C ARG A 239 -1.78 14.53 -14.35
N GLY A 240 -0.57 14.19 -13.95
CA GLY A 240 0.66 14.51 -14.64
C GLY A 240 0.89 13.64 -15.86
N PHE A 241 2.14 13.47 -16.22
CA PHE A 241 2.57 12.84 -17.46
C PHE A 241 3.62 11.73 -17.29
N ASP A 242 4.26 11.58 -16.12
CA ASP A 242 5.10 10.41 -15.80
C ASP A 242 4.61 9.67 -14.57
N ILE A 243 4.77 8.35 -14.60
CA ILE A 243 4.48 7.47 -13.48
C ILE A 243 5.77 6.88 -12.94
N PHE A 244 5.86 6.77 -11.61
CA PHE A 244 6.91 6.05 -10.91
C PHE A 244 6.31 4.83 -10.23
N ALA A 245 6.93 3.67 -10.43
CA ALA A 245 6.49 2.39 -9.89
C ALA A 245 7.62 1.72 -9.09
N VAL A 246 7.25 1.14 -7.94
CA VAL A 246 8.07 0.16 -7.24
C VAL A 246 7.32 -1.15 -7.28
N CYS A 247 7.98 -2.20 -7.76
CA CYS A 247 7.42 -3.52 -7.88
C CYS A 247 8.33 -4.55 -7.21
N GLN A 248 7.77 -5.70 -6.85
CA GLN A 248 8.49 -6.83 -6.32
C GLN A 248 8.17 -8.08 -7.15
N LYS A 249 9.20 -8.82 -7.54
CA LYS A 249 9.06 -10.12 -8.20
C LYS A 249 8.58 -11.12 -7.16
N ARG A 250 7.38 -11.68 -7.30
CA ARG A 250 6.84 -12.70 -6.38
C ARG A 250 6.37 -13.92 -7.13
N SER A 251 6.70 -15.11 -6.61
CA SER A 251 6.26 -16.39 -7.17
C SER A 251 4.81 -16.74 -6.82
N SER A 252 4.25 -16.23 -5.71
CA SER A 252 3.07 -16.86 -5.08
C SER A 252 1.79 -16.02 -4.90
N SER A 253 1.73 -14.71 -5.12
CA SER A 253 0.54 -13.93 -4.75
C SER A 253 -0.30 -13.40 -5.92
N ARG A 254 -0.58 -14.23 -6.93
CA ARG A 254 -1.68 -13.93 -7.88
C ARG A 254 -3.07 -14.07 -7.25
N GLN A 255 -3.14 -14.75 -6.11
CA GLN A 255 -4.37 -15.11 -5.43
C GLN A 255 -4.60 -14.23 -4.20
N CYS A 256 -5.86 -13.84 -4.00
CA CYS A 256 -6.25 -13.08 -2.82
C CYS A 256 -6.25 -13.95 -1.56
N GLY A 257 -5.56 -13.56 -0.49
CA GLY A 257 -5.57 -14.31 0.79
C GLY A 257 -6.94 -14.50 1.44
N VAL A 258 -7.97 -13.75 0.99
CA VAL A 258 -9.37 -13.99 1.35
C VAL A 258 -9.99 -14.99 0.37
N CYS A 259 -10.19 -14.61 -0.90
CA CYS A 259 -11.02 -15.41 -1.82
C CYS A 259 -10.26 -16.45 -2.68
N LEU A 260 -8.94 -16.45 -2.64
CA LEU A 260 -8.01 -17.23 -3.47
C LEU A 260 -8.13 -17.10 -5.00
N ASN A 261 -9.05 -16.27 -5.51
CA ASN A 261 -9.36 -16.24 -6.95
C ASN A 261 -8.95 -14.95 -7.68
N GLY A 262 -8.78 -13.82 -6.99
CA GLY A 262 -8.68 -12.53 -7.67
C GLY A 262 -7.27 -11.95 -7.79
N HIS A 263 -7.00 -11.38 -8.96
CA HIS A 263 -5.89 -10.46 -9.21
C HIS A 263 -6.11 -9.14 -8.48
N PHE A 264 -5.03 -8.47 -8.10
CA PHE A 264 -5.10 -7.18 -7.43
C PHE A 264 -5.00 -6.01 -8.41
N THR A 265 -5.88 -5.03 -8.30
CA THR A 265 -5.78 -3.73 -8.95
C THR A 265 -5.34 -2.66 -7.97
N TYR A 266 -4.45 -1.77 -8.37
CA TYR A 266 -4.02 -0.65 -7.53
C TYR A 266 -5.03 0.48 -7.54
N HIS A 267 -5.27 1.04 -6.35
CA HIS A 267 -6.09 2.23 -6.19
C HIS A 267 -5.37 3.34 -5.42
N ARG A 268 -5.78 4.57 -5.72
CA ARG A 268 -5.26 5.81 -5.12
C ARG A 268 -5.47 5.79 -3.61
N PHE A 269 -4.37 5.83 -2.86
CA PHE A 269 -4.39 6.12 -1.44
C PHE A 269 -3.32 7.17 -1.11
N PHE A 270 -3.66 8.09 -0.20
CA PHE A 270 -2.88 9.31 0.04
C PHE A 270 -1.65 9.05 0.92
N ARG A 271 -0.57 9.76 0.59
CA ARG A 271 0.66 10.05 1.36
C ARG A 271 1.63 8.92 1.73
N ARG A 272 1.22 7.71 2.13
CA ARG A 272 2.18 6.76 2.77
C ARG A 272 1.95 5.26 2.57
N TYR A 273 0.81 4.85 2.02
CA TYR A 273 0.42 3.44 1.89
C TYR A 273 -0.24 3.23 0.53
N ASN A 274 0.00 2.10 -0.10
CA ASN A 274 -0.67 1.72 -1.34
C ASN A 274 -1.75 0.70 -1.06
N LEU A 275 -2.81 0.75 -1.87
CA LEU A 275 -3.94 -0.14 -1.74
C LEU A 275 -4.04 -1.02 -2.98
N GLN A 276 -3.89 -2.32 -2.75
CA GLN A 276 -4.22 -3.37 -3.70
C GLN A 276 -5.67 -3.78 -3.45
N LYS A 277 -6.49 -3.88 -4.49
CA LYS A 277 -7.87 -4.36 -4.37
C LYS A 277 -8.06 -5.61 -5.20
N CYS A 278 -8.52 -6.68 -4.57
CA CYS A 278 -8.90 -7.89 -5.28
C CYS A 278 -10.04 -7.62 -6.27
N THR A 279 -9.86 -8.00 -7.53
CA THR A 279 -10.86 -7.83 -8.60
C THR A 279 -12.03 -8.80 -8.47
N TYR A 280 -11.86 -9.90 -7.74
CA TYR A 280 -12.90 -10.90 -7.51
C TYR A 280 -13.77 -10.53 -6.29
N CYS A 281 -13.17 -10.45 -5.10
CA CYS A 281 -13.91 -10.24 -3.84
C CYS A 281 -13.92 -8.81 -3.32
N ALA A 282 -13.26 -7.86 -4.01
CA ALA A 282 -13.13 -6.47 -3.58
C ALA A 282 -12.42 -6.23 -2.22
N THR A 283 -11.86 -7.27 -1.59
CA THR A 283 -10.97 -7.12 -0.43
C THR A 283 -9.78 -6.24 -0.79
N GLU A 284 -9.44 -5.33 0.10
CA GLU A 284 -8.36 -4.37 -0.11
C GLU A 284 -7.21 -4.68 0.84
N LYS A 285 -5.99 -4.80 0.31
CA LYS A 285 -4.75 -4.96 1.06
C LYS A 285 -4.04 -3.62 1.13
N LEU A 286 -3.74 -3.18 2.35
CA LEU A 286 -2.91 -2.02 2.65
C LEU A 286 -1.46 -2.49 2.75
N LEU A 287 -0.66 -2.06 1.80
CA LEU A 287 0.77 -2.35 1.83
C LEU A 287 1.43 -1.48 2.91
N PRO A 288 2.13 -2.08 3.90
CA PRO A 288 2.70 -1.35 5.02
C PRO A 288 3.69 -0.26 4.57
N ARG A 289 3.84 0.74 5.44
CA ARG A 289 5.05 1.56 5.56
C ARG A 289 6.06 0.69 6.32
N MET A 290 7.19 0.32 5.73
CA MET A 290 8.22 -0.49 6.43
C MET A 290 9.14 0.33 7.35
N GLU A 291 8.91 1.64 7.49
CA GLU A 291 9.71 2.56 8.33
C GLU A 291 9.35 2.61 9.83
N SER A 292 8.75 1.59 10.44
CA SER A 292 8.59 1.61 11.90
C SER A 292 8.98 0.30 12.58
N ALA A 293 10.29 0.12 12.69
CA ALA A 293 10.94 -0.35 13.93
C ALA A 293 10.88 0.71 15.06
N LEU A 294 9.97 1.68 15.00
CA LEU A 294 9.67 2.56 16.13
C LEU A 294 8.55 1.90 16.93
N ALA A 295 8.96 1.26 18.02
CA ALA A 295 8.16 0.68 19.07
C ALA A 295 6.77 1.30 19.16
N HIS A 296 5.75 0.52 18.80
CA HIS A 296 4.38 0.82 19.12
C HIS A 296 4.23 0.70 20.65
N ARG A 297 4.39 1.83 21.35
CA ARG A 297 3.80 1.97 22.68
C ARG A 297 2.30 2.12 22.47
N GLU A 298 1.53 1.12 22.92
CA GLU A 298 0.16 1.37 23.33
C GLU A 298 0.23 2.41 24.46
N GLY A 299 -0.07 3.66 24.15
CA GLY A 299 -0.26 4.68 25.15
C GLY A 299 -1.49 4.31 25.98
N GLY A 300 -1.26 3.93 27.25
CA GLY A 300 -2.32 3.77 28.23
C GLY A 300 -3.25 4.99 28.18
N GLY A 301 -4.56 4.72 28.05
CA GLY A 301 -5.56 5.75 27.83
C GLY A 301 -5.46 6.87 28.88
N ARG A 302 -5.24 8.11 28.42
CA ARG A 302 -5.17 9.31 29.27
C ARG A 302 -6.54 9.78 29.79
N TRP A 303 -7.61 9.01 29.55
CA TRP A 303 -9.01 9.44 29.76
C TRP A 303 -9.83 8.41 30.58
N PRO A 304 -9.69 8.40 31.92
CA PRO A 304 -10.29 7.38 32.79
C PRO A 304 -11.83 7.32 32.73
N LEU A 305 -12.51 8.44 32.47
CA LEU A 305 -13.97 8.49 32.33
C LEU A 305 -14.47 7.79 31.05
N LEU A 306 -13.71 7.93 29.96
CA LEU A 306 -14.02 7.28 28.69
C LEU A 306 -13.80 5.76 28.81
N GLU A 307 -12.70 5.36 29.45
CA GLU A 307 -12.39 3.96 29.76
C GLU A 307 -13.46 3.29 30.62
N ARG A 308 -14.03 3.99 31.61
CA ARG A 308 -15.11 3.47 32.46
C ARG A 308 -16.40 3.22 31.69
N SER A 309 -16.73 4.09 30.73
CA SER A 309 -17.91 3.93 29.88
C SER A 309 -17.70 2.83 28.84
N LEU A 310 -16.51 2.73 28.26
CA LEU A 310 -16.13 1.69 27.30
C LEU A 310 -16.06 0.31 27.97
N SER A 311 -15.53 0.20 29.20
CA SER A 311 -15.49 -1.06 29.95
C SER A 311 -16.89 -1.57 30.30
N PHE A 312 -17.84 -0.68 30.61
CA PHE A 312 -19.24 -1.04 30.80
C PHE A 312 -19.87 -1.63 29.53
N LEU A 313 -19.66 -1.01 28.36
CA LEU A 313 -20.17 -1.51 27.08
C LEU A 313 -19.51 -2.85 26.69
N ARG A 314 -18.19 -2.99 26.89
CA ARG A 314 -17.45 -4.25 26.69
C ARG A 314 -18.01 -5.37 27.57
N SER A 315 -18.20 -5.14 28.86
CA SER A 315 -18.74 -6.17 29.78
C SER A 315 -20.15 -6.63 29.41
N ARG A 316 -21.01 -5.75 28.88
CA ARG A 316 -22.33 -6.13 28.37
C ARG A 316 -22.24 -7.01 27.13
N ARG A 317 -21.31 -6.72 26.23
CA ARG A 317 -21.05 -7.55 25.04
C ARG A 317 -20.58 -8.95 25.44
N LEU A 318 -19.58 -9.02 26.30
CA LEU A 318 -19.01 -10.28 26.76
C LEU A 318 -20.06 -11.16 27.43
N ARG A 319 -20.90 -10.60 28.30
CA ARG A 319 -22.02 -11.32 28.91
C ARG A 319 -22.99 -11.94 27.89
N ARG A 320 -23.26 -11.26 26.77
CA ARG A 320 -24.09 -11.83 25.69
C ARG A 320 -23.42 -12.97 24.94
N LEU A 321 -22.09 -12.93 24.79
CA LEU A 321 -21.32 -14.00 24.17
C LEU A 321 -21.22 -15.23 25.07
N CYS A 322 -21.03 -15.03 26.38
CA CYS A 322 -21.02 -16.12 27.37
C CYS A 322 -22.36 -16.84 27.50
N ALA A 323 -23.47 -16.21 27.07
CA ALA A 323 -24.80 -16.83 27.08
C ALA A 323 -25.04 -17.79 25.89
N LEU A 324 -24.07 -17.93 24.97
CA LEU A 324 -24.17 -18.89 23.88
C LEU A 324 -24.05 -20.34 24.38
N PRO A 325 -24.79 -21.29 23.78
CA PRO A 325 -24.69 -22.70 24.13
C PRO A 325 -23.41 -23.28 23.52
N VAL A 326 -22.28 -23.06 24.19
CA VAL A 326 -20.94 -23.52 23.79
C VAL A 326 -20.63 -24.90 24.40
N PRO A 327 -19.91 -25.79 23.69
CA PRO A 327 -19.53 -27.11 24.20
C PRO A 327 -18.69 -27.03 25.48
N GLU A 328 -17.81 -26.03 25.56
CA GLU A 328 -17.00 -25.70 26.73
C GLU A 328 -17.15 -24.24 27.11
N LYS A 329 -17.20 -23.94 28.41
CA LYS A 329 -17.36 -22.57 28.97
C LYS A 329 -16.10 -21.69 28.88
N THR A 330 -15.15 -22.08 28.03
CA THR A 330 -13.85 -21.44 27.83
C THR A 330 -13.93 -20.52 26.62
N MET A 331 -13.53 -19.25 26.81
CA MET A 331 -13.46 -18.27 25.73
C MET A 331 -12.01 -17.86 25.50
N ALA A 332 -11.59 -17.78 24.24
CA ALA A 332 -10.33 -17.17 23.85
C ALA A 332 -10.59 -15.85 23.13
N VAL A 333 -9.89 -14.78 23.52
CA VAL A 333 -9.84 -13.51 22.81
C VAL A 333 -8.43 -13.35 22.27
N MET A 334 -8.31 -13.27 20.95
CA MET A 334 -7.01 -12.96 20.37
C MET A 334 -6.78 -11.46 20.42
N SER A 335 -5.56 -11.07 20.75
CA SER A 335 -5.08 -9.70 20.70
C SER A 335 -3.66 -9.67 20.15
N ARG A 336 -3.23 -8.52 19.63
CA ARG A 336 -1.85 -8.37 19.18
C ARG A 336 -0.94 -8.20 20.40
N SER A 337 0.14 -8.99 20.50
CA SER A 337 1.11 -8.82 21.58
C SER A 337 2.05 -7.64 21.24
N PRO A 338 2.35 -6.73 22.18
CA PRO A 338 3.57 -5.94 22.08
C PRO A 338 4.76 -6.89 22.25
N GLN A 339 5.58 -7.07 21.22
CA GLN A 339 6.86 -7.77 21.38
C GLN A 339 7.86 -6.84 22.08
N PRO A 340 8.61 -7.31 23.09
CA PRO A 340 9.88 -6.68 23.44
C PRO A 340 10.90 -6.88 22.31
N PRO A 341 11.84 -5.94 22.12
CA PRO A 341 12.77 -5.91 20.97
C PRO A 341 13.75 -7.09 20.85
N ASP A 342 13.79 -8.00 21.83
CA ASP A 342 14.88 -8.98 21.98
C ASP A 342 14.53 -10.42 21.53
N LEU A 343 13.32 -10.66 21.03
CA LEU A 343 12.93 -11.97 20.49
C LEU A 343 12.85 -11.87 18.97
N GLY A 344 13.70 -12.61 18.27
CA GLY A 344 13.85 -12.59 16.82
C GLY A 344 12.57 -12.87 16.01
N PRO A 345 12.66 -12.83 14.67
CA PRO A 345 11.52 -12.74 13.75
C PRO A 345 10.58 -13.97 13.69
N GLU A 346 10.81 -15.03 14.48
CA GLU A 346 10.11 -16.31 14.34
C GLU A 346 9.06 -16.61 15.44
N GLY A 347 8.86 -15.73 16.42
CA GLY A 347 7.79 -15.88 17.40
C GLY A 347 6.47 -15.25 16.93
N SER A 348 5.40 -16.03 16.75
CA SER A 348 4.06 -15.54 16.39
C SER A 348 3.68 -14.29 17.19
N SER A 349 3.45 -13.16 16.52
CA SER A 349 3.22 -11.82 17.10
C SER A 349 1.88 -11.64 17.83
N TRP A 350 1.13 -12.73 18.03
CA TRP A 350 -0.24 -12.75 18.53
C TRP A 350 -0.29 -13.36 19.92
N ARG A 351 -1.06 -12.74 20.82
CA ARG A 351 -1.37 -13.28 22.14
C ARG A 351 -2.80 -13.80 22.13
N VAL A 352 -2.99 -15.01 22.63
CA VAL A 352 -4.33 -15.54 22.92
C VAL A 352 -4.57 -15.32 24.41
N GLU A 353 -5.51 -14.44 24.75
CA GLU A 353 -5.98 -14.28 26.12
C GLU A 353 -7.14 -15.25 26.34
N VAL A 354 -6.99 -16.16 27.30
CA VAL A 354 -8.03 -17.12 27.64
C VAL A 354 -8.80 -16.60 28.85
N TRP A 355 -10.12 -16.54 28.74
CA TRP A 355 -11.00 -16.15 29.83
C TRP A 355 -11.94 -17.29 30.18
N SER A 356 -11.91 -17.73 31.44
CA SER A 356 -12.93 -18.62 31.97
C SER A 356 -14.21 -17.85 32.29
N SER A 357 -15.34 -18.57 32.33
CA SER A 357 -16.65 -17.99 32.67
C SER A 357 -16.67 -17.27 34.04
N ALA A 358 -15.81 -17.68 34.99
CA ALA A 358 -15.69 -17.03 36.30
C ALA A 358 -14.87 -15.73 36.23
N GLU A 359 -13.72 -15.74 35.55
CA GLU A 359 -12.83 -14.58 35.37
C GLU A 359 -13.50 -13.44 34.57
N LEU A 360 -14.37 -13.82 33.62
CA LEU A 360 -15.21 -12.90 32.84
C LEU A 360 -16.21 -12.08 33.65
N LEU A 361 -16.66 -12.61 34.79
CA LEU A 361 -17.65 -11.97 35.66
C LEU A 361 -17.00 -11.11 36.74
N ASP A 362 -15.83 -11.51 37.25
CA ASP A 362 -15.06 -10.78 38.27
C ASP A 362 -14.10 -9.73 37.71
N GLY A 363 -13.91 -9.67 36.39
CA GLY A 363 -13.08 -8.66 35.73
C GLY A 363 -11.57 -8.84 35.96
N GLN A 364 -11.14 -9.96 36.56
CA GLN A 364 -9.74 -10.32 36.69
C GLN A 364 -9.23 -10.90 35.37
N ARG A 365 -8.17 -10.30 34.82
CA ARG A 365 -7.53 -10.73 33.57
C ARG A 365 -6.42 -11.72 33.90
N THR A 366 -6.55 -12.97 33.48
CA THR A 366 -5.47 -13.95 33.54
C THR A 366 -4.98 -14.22 32.11
N SER A 367 -3.88 -13.58 31.73
CA SER A 367 -3.20 -13.93 30.48
C SER A 367 -2.47 -15.26 30.68
N ARG A 368 -3.03 -16.37 30.17
CA ARG A 368 -2.30 -17.63 30.04
C ARG A 368 -1.75 -17.75 28.63
N LEU A 369 -0.49 -18.13 28.50
CA LEU A 369 0.10 -18.47 27.20
C LEU A 369 -0.58 -19.73 26.66
N HIS A 370 -0.92 -19.70 25.37
CA HIS A 370 -1.54 -20.83 24.68
C HIS A 370 -0.62 -22.06 24.74
N GLY A 371 -1.17 -23.20 25.19
CA GLY A 371 -0.54 -24.51 25.02
C GLY A 371 -1.01 -25.15 23.72
N SER A 372 -0.08 -25.68 22.92
CA SER A 372 -0.37 -26.32 21.63
C SER A 372 -1.46 -27.38 21.76
N GLY A 373 -2.52 -27.28 20.93
CA GLY A 373 -3.59 -28.27 20.83
C GLY A 373 -4.86 -27.98 21.65
N THR A 374 -4.88 -26.91 22.45
CA THR A 374 -6.08 -26.54 23.21
C THR A 374 -7.12 -25.87 22.30
N ARG A 375 -8.34 -26.43 22.26
CA ARG A 375 -9.49 -25.84 21.55
C ARG A 375 -10.46 -25.20 22.55
N TYR A 376 -11.21 -24.20 22.09
CA TYR A 376 -12.11 -23.39 22.91
C TYR A 376 -13.54 -23.45 22.37
N GLY A 377 -14.51 -23.42 23.29
CA GLY A 377 -15.92 -23.37 22.93
C GLY A 377 -16.34 -22.06 22.24
N LEU A 378 -15.63 -20.96 22.51
CA LEU A 378 -15.81 -19.68 21.85
C LEU A 378 -14.45 -18.99 21.59
N VAL A 379 -14.23 -18.54 20.37
CA VAL A 379 -13.07 -17.71 20.00
C VAL A 379 -13.55 -16.36 19.47
N ALA A 380 -13.04 -15.26 20.00
CA ALA A 380 -13.41 -13.90 19.60
C ALA A 380 -12.21 -13.15 18.99
N LEU A 381 -12.35 -12.72 17.74
CA LEU A 381 -11.43 -11.82 17.03
C LEU A 381 -12.09 -10.44 16.93
N ILE A 382 -11.74 -9.54 17.84
CA ILE A 382 -12.29 -8.18 17.89
C ILE A 382 -11.24 -7.21 17.36
N HIS A 383 -11.44 -6.69 16.16
CA HIS A 383 -10.51 -5.82 15.46
C HIS A 383 -9.11 -6.43 15.25
N VAL A 384 -9.08 -7.73 14.93
CA VAL A 384 -7.84 -8.52 14.81
C VAL A 384 -7.66 -9.08 13.39
N VAL A 385 -8.74 -9.47 12.72
CA VAL A 385 -8.67 -10.09 11.38
C VAL A 385 -8.02 -9.13 10.37
N GLU A 386 -8.30 -7.84 10.48
CA GLU A 386 -7.73 -6.78 9.64
C GLU A 386 -6.24 -6.52 9.90
N LEU A 387 -5.68 -7.04 10.99
CA LEU A 387 -4.30 -6.78 11.42
C LEU A 387 -3.31 -7.86 10.95
N PHE A 388 -3.78 -9.03 10.49
CA PHE A 388 -2.93 -10.11 9.98
C PHE A 388 -2.21 -9.71 8.69
N ASP A 389 -1.00 -10.23 8.49
CA ASP A 389 -0.22 -9.99 7.26
C ASP A 389 -0.81 -10.75 6.06
N GLU A 390 -1.49 -11.87 6.33
CA GLU A 390 -2.40 -12.54 5.40
C GLU A 390 -3.75 -12.87 6.03
N ALA A 391 -4.84 -12.47 5.38
CA ALA A 391 -6.19 -12.78 5.89
C ALA A 391 -6.48 -14.29 6.05
N GLY A 392 -5.75 -15.14 5.33
CA GLY A 392 -5.83 -16.59 5.47
C GLY A 392 -5.31 -17.11 6.82
N GLU A 393 -4.33 -16.42 7.43
CA GLU A 393 -3.81 -16.76 8.76
C GLU A 393 -4.89 -16.64 9.83
N ALA A 394 -5.77 -15.64 9.72
CA ALA A 394 -6.89 -15.47 10.64
C ALA A 394 -7.87 -16.65 10.57
N ILE A 395 -8.13 -17.17 9.37
CA ILE A 395 -8.99 -18.35 9.16
C ILE A 395 -8.32 -19.60 9.73
N GLN A 396 -7.01 -19.74 9.51
CA GLN A 396 -6.23 -20.85 10.05
C GLN A 396 -6.21 -20.83 11.59
N ALA A 397 -6.02 -19.66 12.20
CA ALA A 397 -6.09 -19.51 13.66
C ALA A 397 -7.46 -19.92 14.22
N LEU A 398 -8.56 -19.61 13.53
CA LEU A 398 -9.89 -20.09 13.94
C LEU A 398 -10.01 -21.61 13.83
N GLU A 399 -9.43 -22.21 12.80
CA GLU A 399 -9.43 -23.67 12.62
C GLU A 399 -8.72 -24.40 13.75
N ASP A 400 -7.60 -23.84 14.20
CA ASP A 400 -6.76 -24.41 15.25
C ASP A 400 -7.37 -24.22 16.65
N LEU A 401 -8.04 -23.08 16.89
CA LEU A 401 -8.53 -22.70 18.21
C LEU A 401 -10.01 -23.06 18.48
N VAL A 402 -10.88 -23.11 17.47
CA VAL A 402 -12.32 -23.35 17.69
C VAL A 402 -12.62 -24.85 17.78
N ALA A 403 -13.19 -25.28 18.91
CA ALA A 403 -13.66 -26.65 19.11
C ALA A 403 -14.78 -27.02 18.13
N PRO A 404 -14.92 -28.31 17.72
CA PRO A 404 -16.10 -28.78 17.01
C PRO A 404 -17.39 -28.41 17.76
N GLY A 405 -18.40 -27.91 17.06
CA GLY A 405 -19.62 -27.37 17.66
C GLY A 405 -19.47 -26.01 18.39
N GLY A 406 -18.26 -25.49 18.51
CA GLY A 406 -17.93 -24.19 19.10
C GLY A 406 -18.27 -23.01 18.21
N TYR A 407 -18.00 -21.80 18.71
CA TYR A 407 -18.36 -20.54 18.06
C TYR A 407 -17.15 -19.67 17.77
N ALA A 408 -17.22 -18.92 16.67
CA ALA A 408 -16.28 -17.86 16.33
C ALA A 408 -17.02 -16.52 16.25
N TYR A 409 -16.57 -15.52 16.99
CA TYR A 409 -17.07 -14.16 16.95
C TYR A 409 -16.06 -13.24 16.26
N LEU A 410 -16.45 -12.62 15.15
CA LEU A 410 -15.60 -11.70 14.39
C LEU A 410 -16.19 -10.29 14.40
N GLU A 411 -15.38 -9.30 14.73
CA GLU A 411 -15.74 -7.88 14.64
C GLU A 411 -14.63 -7.12 13.94
N PHE A 412 -14.94 -6.44 12.83
CA PHE A 412 -13.94 -5.74 12.01
C PHE A 412 -14.59 -4.61 11.18
N PRO A 413 -13.81 -3.66 10.64
CA PRO A 413 -14.31 -2.59 9.79
C PRO A 413 -15.05 -3.12 8.55
N ASN A 414 -16.24 -2.60 8.30
CA ASN A 414 -17.07 -3.05 7.20
C ASN A 414 -16.67 -2.35 5.89
N SER A 415 -15.99 -3.08 5.00
CA SER A 415 -15.62 -2.61 3.66
C SER A 415 -16.81 -2.27 2.75
N ARG A 416 -18.03 -2.73 3.09
CA ARG A 416 -19.28 -2.44 2.37
C ARG A 416 -20.04 -1.24 2.93
N SER A 417 -19.51 -0.60 3.98
CA SER A 417 -20.17 0.55 4.62
C SER A 417 -20.42 1.71 3.66
N TRP A 418 -21.50 2.46 3.89
CA TRP A 418 -21.81 3.66 3.10
C TRP A 418 -20.68 4.68 3.16
N LEU A 419 -20.13 4.87 4.37
CA LEU A 419 -19.05 5.81 4.61
C LEU A 419 -17.78 5.46 3.81
N LYS A 420 -17.41 4.18 3.74
CA LYS A 420 -16.29 3.71 2.91
C LYS A 420 -16.55 3.98 1.43
N ARG A 421 -17.75 3.68 0.94
CA ARG A 421 -18.12 3.90 -0.47
C ARG A 421 -18.07 5.38 -0.85
N LEU A 422 -18.57 6.26 0.04
CA LEU A 422 -18.62 7.70 -0.19
C LEU A 422 -17.25 8.37 -0.06
N LEU A 423 -16.56 8.12 1.05
CA LEU A 423 -15.34 8.84 1.42
C LEU A 423 -14.07 8.18 0.86
N LYS A 424 -14.17 6.93 0.41
CA LYS A 424 -13.07 6.15 -0.18
C LYS A 424 -11.84 6.22 0.73
N TRP A 425 -10.71 6.69 0.20
CA TRP A 425 -9.47 6.79 0.96
C TRP A 425 -9.58 7.63 2.24
N ARG A 426 -10.53 8.56 2.38
CA ARG A 426 -10.72 9.36 3.61
C ARG A 426 -11.39 8.60 4.76
N TRP A 427 -11.91 7.41 4.49
CA TRP A 427 -12.53 6.56 5.50
C TRP A 427 -11.50 6.13 6.55
N PHE A 428 -11.83 6.34 7.82
CA PHE A 428 -10.95 6.01 8.95
C PHE A 428 -10.76 4.51 9.14
N GLY A 429 -11.72 3.68 8.72
CA GLY A 429 -11.64 2.21 8.89
C GLY A 429 -10.44 1.53 8.20
N TYR A 430 -9.67 2.27 7.39
CA TYR A 430 -8.37 1.84 6.91
C TYR A 430 -7.25 1.84 7.98
N ASP A 431 -7.36 2.66 9.03
CA ASP A 431 -6.39 2.87 10.13
C ASP A 431 -4.93 2.43 9.84
N PRO A 432 -4.25 3.01 8.84
CA PRO A 432 -2.89 2.59 8.51
C PRO A 432 -1.87 3.17 9.51
N PRO A 433 -0.79 2.45 9.88
CA PRO A 433 -0.31 1.18 9.33
C PRO A 433 -0.94 -0.07 9.98
N ASN A 434 -1.92 0.09 10.87
CA ASN A 434 -2.39 -0.99 11.74
C ASN A 434 -3.18 -2.01 10.93
N HIS A 435 -4.23 -1.58 10.21
CA HIS A 435 -5.00 -2.48 9.36
C HIS A 435 -4.22 -2.77 8.07
N LYS A 436 -3.91 -4.05 7.87
CA LYS A 436 -3.30 -4.60 6.65
C LYS A 436 -4.33 -5.00 5.62
N TYR A 437 -5.55 -5.33 6.05
CA TYR A 437 -6.66 -5.66 5.15
C TYR A 437 -7.94 -4.91 5.52
N VAL A 438 -8.69 -4.56 4.48
CA VAL A 438 -10.10 -4.18 4.56
C VAL A 438 -10.89 -5.26 3.87
N ILE A 439 -11.53 -6.10 4.68
CA ILE A 439 -12.09 -7.39 4.27
C ILE A 439 -13.54 -7.23 3.79
N ASP A 440 -13.89 -7.90 2.70
CA ASP A 440 -15.31 -8.06 2.32
C ASP A 440 -15.98 -9.13 3.19
N PRO A 441 -17.00 -8.76 3.99
CA PRO A 441 -17.62 -9.68 4.96
C PRO A 441 -18.36 -10.84 4.33
N LEU A 442 -18.87 -10.69 3.09
CA LEU A 442 -19.53 -11.79 2.38
C LEU A 442 -18.49 -12.82 1.94
N SER A 443 -17.40 -12.34 1.33
CA SER A 443 -16.32 -13.19 0.85
C SER A 443 -15.61 -13.94 1.98
N LEU A 444 -15.47 -13.30 3.16
CA LEU A 444 -14.99 -13.99 4.36
C LEU A 444 -15.98 -15.07 4.81
N SER A 445 -17.29 -14.77 4.77
CA SER A 445 -18.33 -15.73 5.11
C SER A 445 -18.34 -16.94 4.19
N ASP A 446 -18.15 -16.76 2.89
CA ASP A 446 -18.06 -17.87 1.93
C ASP A 446 -16.87 -18.79 2.27
N ARG A 447 -15.73 -18.19 2.62
CA ARG A 447 -14.50 -18.92 2.97
C ARG A 447 -14.61 -19.69 4.28
N LEU A 448 -15.25 -19.09 5.28
CA LEU A 448 -15.59 -19.77 6.53
C LEU A 448 -16.62 -20.88 6.29
N GLY A 449 -17.60 -20.66 5.41
CA GLY A 449 -18.55 -21.69 4.98
C GLY A 449 -17.89 -22.92 4.40
N LEU A 450 -16.89 -22.74 3.52
CA LEU A 450 -16.06 -23.83 2.97
C LEU A 450 -15.19 -24.54 4.02
N ARG A 451 -15.04 -23.96 5.21
CA ARG A 451 -14.37 -24.55 6.38
C ARG A 451 -15.37 -25.05 7.43
N ASN A 452 -16.62 -25.26 7.03
CA ASN A 452 -17.71 -25.74 7.88
C ASN A 452 -18.10 -24.82 9.05
N TYR A 453 -17.93 -23.51 8.87
CA TYR A 453 -18.49 -22.51 9.77
C TYR A 453 -19.79 -21.97 9.20
N ARG A 454 -20.88 -22.15 9.93
CA ARG A 454 -22.19 -21.59 9.59
C ARG A 454 -22.35 -20.21 10.20
N LEU A 455 -22.65 -19.19 9.40
CA LEU A 455 -23.03 -17.86 9.89
C LEU A 455 -24.36 -17.97 10.64
N VAL A 456 -24.35 -17.74 11.95
CA VAL A 456 -25.53 -17.77 12.82
C VAL A 456 -26.18 -16.40 12.88
N ARG A 457 -25.37 -15.34 12.96
CA ARG A 457 -25.86 -13.98 13.10
C ARG A 457 -24.88 -12.98 12.51
N GLU A 458 -25.40 -11.98 11.82
CA GLU A 458 -24.67 -10.80 11.39
C GLU A 458 -25.36 -9.54 11.92
N SER A 459 -24.56 -8.56 12.35
CA SER A 459 -25.05 -7.23 12.71
C SER A 459 -24.02 -6.18 12.34
N THR A 460 -24.48 -5.07 11.74
CA THR A 460 -23.65 -3.88 11.54
C THR A 460 -23.98 -2.77 12.54
N PHE A 461 -24.70 -3.09 13.61
CA PHE A 461 -25.04 -2.16 14.68
C PHE A 461 -24.01 -2.22 15.80
N ALA A 462 -23.05 -1.29 15.78
CA ALA A 462 -21.91 -1.26 16.70
C ALA A 462 -21.59 0.17 17.18
N ALA A 463 -22.31 0.66 18.19
CA ALA A 463 -22.25 2.06 18.61
C ALA A 463 -20.84 2.56 18.97
N GLU A 464 -20.07 1.81 19.76
CA GLU A 464 -18.77 2.26 20.28
C GLU A 464 -17.72 2.53 19.19
N HIS A 465 -17.43 1.53 18.35
CA HIS A 465 -16.41 1.65 17.30
C HIS A 465 -16.95 2.37 16.07
N SER A 466 -18.25 2.24 15.76
CA SER A 466 -18.83 2.90 14.59
C SER A 466 -18.90 4.41 14.76
N PHE A 467 -19.12 4.94 15.98
CA PHE A 467 -19.13 6.39 16.19
C PHE A 467 -17.76 7.01 15.91
N PHE A 468 -16.70 6.39 16.44
CA PHE A 468 -15.34 6.91 16.24
C PHE A 468 -14.94 6.84 14.77
N ILE A 469 -15.19 5.72 14.08
CA ILE A 469 -14.95 5.59 12.64
C ILE A 469 -15.78 6.63 11.86
N PHE A 470 -17.03 6.85 12.24
CA PHE A 470 -17.90 7.83 11.60
C PHE A 470 -17.34 9.26 11.73
N ALA A 471 -17.11 9.70 12.96
CA ALA A 471 -16.65 11.06 13.24
C ALA A 471 -15.28 11.33 12.62
N GLN A 472 -14.30 10.43 12.82
CA GLN A 472 -12.96 10.59 12.28
C GLN A 472 -12.94 10.60 10.75
N SER A 473 -13.80 9.82 10.08
CA SER A 473 -13.87 9.84 8.61
C SER A 473 -14.41 11.17 8.07
N LEU A 474 -15.41 11.77 8.73
CA LEU A 474 -15.93 13.08 8.35
C LEU A 474 -14.92 14.19 8.63
N ILE A 475 -14.20 14.12 9.76
CA ILE A 475 -13.07 15.01 10.05
C ILE A 475 -12.00 14.90 8.96
N ASN A 476 -11.64 13.68 8.55
CA ASN A 476 -10.68 13.45 7.46
C ASN A 476 -11.17 13.98 6.10
N ALA A 477 -12.48 14.05 5.90
CA ALA A 477 -13.05 14.64 4.69
C ALA A 477 -12.95 16.17 4.70
N LEU A 478 -13.19 16.81 5.85
CA LEU A 478 -13.10 18.26 6.04
C LEU A 478 -11.65 18.75 6.09
N PHE A 479 -10.76 17.98 6.71
CA PHE A 479 -9.36 18.32 6.92
C PHE A 479 -8.41 17.29 6.28
N PRO A 480 -8.36 17.19 4.94
CA PRO A 480 -7.63 16.12 4.24
C PRO A 480 -6.11 16.16 4.46
N PHE A 481 -5.56 17.32 4.84
CA PHE A 481 -4.11 17.52 5.00
C PHE A 481 -3.54 16.99 6.32
N GLN A 482 -4.40 16.70 7.31
CA GLN A 482 -4.07 16.29 8.68
C GLN A 482 -4.95 15.11 9.10
N ARG A 483 -4.97 14.07 8.25
CA ARG A 483 -5.70 12.82 8.48
C ARG A 483 -5.36 12.23 9.85
N ASP A 484 -6.38 11.77 10.57
CA ASP A 484 -6.27 11.04 11.84
C ASP A 484 -5.58 11.83 12.96
N ALA A 485 -5.58 13.17 12.89
CA ALA A 485 -4.97 14.03 13.91
C ALA A 485 -5.58 13.82 15.29
N LEU A 486 -6.91 13.72 15.39
CA LEU A 486 -7.61 13.45 16.64
C LEU A 486 -7.22 12.08 17.21
N PHE A 487 -7.30 11.01 16.41
CA PHE A 487 -6.85 9.68 16.83
C PHE A 487 -5.39 9.66 17.27
N SER A 488 -4.50 10.31 16.52
CA SER A 488 -3.07 10.41 16.86
C SER A 488 -2.87 11.12 18.20
N CYS A 489 -3.65 12.16 18.48
CA CYS A 489 -3.60 12.89 19.76
C CYS A 489 -4.14 12.05 20.92
N LEU A 490 -5.27 11.36 20.73
CA LEU A 490 -5.87 10.49 21.74
C LEU A 490 -4.98 9.30 22.11
N THR A 491 -4.23 8.77 21.14
CA THR A 491 -3.31 7.64 21.33
C THR A 491 -1.89 8.05 21.73
N GLY A 492 -1.62 9.36 21.90
CA GLY A 492 -0.29 9.86 22.26
C GLY A 492 0.76 9.71 21.14
N LYS A 493 0.33 9.49 19.90
CA LYS A 493 1.18 9.30 18.70
C LYS A 493 1.49 10.62 17.96
N THR A 494 1.12 11.78 18.52
CA THR A 494 1.37 13.09 17.90
C THR A 494 2.85 13.41 17.82
N SER A 495 3.31 13.84 16.64
CA SER A 495 4.70 14.19 16.39
C SER A 495 4.91 15.66 16.03
N SER A 496 3.85 16.47 15.92
CA SER A 496 3.98 17.90 15.55
C SER A 496 2.90 18.78 16.19
N MET A 497 3.26 20.05 16.44
CA MET A 497 2.34 21.07 16.97
C MET A 497 1.09 21.26 16.09
N GLY A 498 1.24 21.14 14.77
CA GLY A 498 0.12 21.21 13.82
C GLY A 498 -0.92 20.10 14.03
N GLN A 499 -0.51 18.88 14.38
CA GLN A 499 -1.45 17.79 14.67
C GLN A 499 -2.24 18.06 15.96
N VAL A 500 -1.61 18.67 16.97
CA VAL A 500 -2.26 19.02 18.23
C VAL A 500 -3.35 20.07 18.00
N ILE A 501 -3.03 21.14 17.27
CA ILE A 501 -4.00 22.19 16.93
C ILE A 501 -5.20 21.60 16.17
N MET A 502 -4.94 20.75 15.17
CA MET A 502 -6.02 20.11 14.40
C MET A 502 -6.85 19.13 15.23
N ALA A 503 -6.24 18.42 16.17
CA ALA A 503 -6.97 17.58 17.11
C ALA A 503 -7.91 18.42 17.99
N LEU A 504 -7.44 19.56 18.52
CA LEU A 504 -8.28 20.48 19.30
C LEU A 504 -9.44 21.04 18.48
N LEU A 505 -9.19 21.46 17.23
CA LEU A 505 -10.23 21.94 16.31
C LEU A 505 -11.28 20.87 15.96
N SER A 506 -10.93 19.59 16.07
CA SER A 506 -11.85 18.49 15.79
C SER A 506 -12.78 18.14 16.96
N LEU A 507 -12.46 18.53 18.21
CA LEU A 507 -13.26 18.18 19.39
C LEU A 507 -14.71 18.72 19.32
N PRO A 508 -14.94 20.01 18.98
CA PRO A 508 -16.31 20.52 18.82
C PRO A 508 -17.07 19.79 17.71
N LEU A 509 -16.36 19.43 16.63
CA LEU A 509 -16.94 18.72 15.50
C LEU A 509 -17.42 17.32 15.89
N VAL A 510 -16.69 16.58 16.73
CA VAL A 510 -17.13 15.26 17.24
C VAL A 510 -18.47 15.38 17.97
N LEU A 511 -18.63 16.41 18.83
CA LEU A 511 -19.87 16.62 19.58
C LEU A 511 -21.04 16.97 18.63
N LEU A 512 -20.80 17.82 17.64
CA LEU A 512 -21.80 18.17 16.62
C LEU A 512 -22.23 16.97 15.75
N LEU A 513 -21.36 15.97 15.61
CA LEU A 513 -21.63 14.76 14.82
C LEU A 513 -22.44 13.70 15.59
N LEU A 514 -22.61 13.81 16.92
CA LEU A 514 -23.36 12.83 17.73
C LEU A 514 -24.84 12.68 17.31
N PRO A 515 -25.64 13.77 17.14
CA PRO A 515 -27.04 13.65 16.71
C PRO A 515 -27.15 13.05 15.30
N ILE A 516 -26.24 13.42 14.41
CA ILE A 516 -26.19 12.88 13.04
C ILE A 516 -25.88 11.38 13.09
N PHE A 517 -24.94 10.95 13.94
CA PHE A 517 -24.62 9.54 14.13
C PHE A 517 -25.81 8.75 14.69
N ALA A 518 -26.57 9.31 15.62
CA ALA A 518 -27.75 8.66 16.20
C ALA A 518 -28.82 8.33 15.15
N LEU A 519 -28.94 9.14 14.09
CA LEU A 519 -29.81 8.87 12.94
C LEU A 519 -29.13 7.95 11.90
N TYR A 520 -27.84 8.19 11.62
CA TYR A 520 -27.08 7.42 10.64
C TYR A 520 -26.95 5.94 11.02
N GLN A 521 -26.63 5.62 12.28
CA GLN A 521 -26.26 4.27 12.69
C GLN A 521 -27.41 3.24 12.56
N PRO A 522 -28.65 3.53 13.01
CA PRO A 522 -29.78 2.62 12.78
C PRO A 522 -30.08 2.44 11.29
N LEU A 523 -30.11 3.54 10.53
CA LEU A 523 -30.41 3.53 9.10
C LEU A 523 -29.36 2.74 8.32
N ALA A 524 -28.07 3.03 8.51
CA ALA A 524 -26.98 2.29 7.88
C ALA A 524 -27.02 0.81 8.27
N SER A 525 -27.38 0.48 9.52
CA SER A 525 -27.47 -0.90 9.95
C SER A 525 -28.65 -1.67 9.34
N LEU A 526 -29.77 -0.99 9.04
CA LEU A 526 -30.91 -1.60 8.33
C LEU A 526 -30.49 -2.14 6.97
N PHE A 527 -29.58 -1.44 6.28
CA PHE A 527 -29.03 -1.82 4.98
C PHE A 527 -27.70 -2.58 5.08
N ARG A 528 -27.35 -3.14 6.25
CA ARG A 528 -26.07 -3.85 6.50
C ARG A 528 -24.82 -3.04 6.08
N SER A 529 -24.93 -1.73 6.16
CA SER A 529 -23.97 -0.74 5.65
C SER A 529 -23.36 0.11 6.76
N GLY A 530 -23.50 -0.30 8.03
CA GLY A 530 -22.82 0.32 9.17
C GLY A 530 -21.30 0.22 9.09
N CYS A 531 -20.58 1.06 9.86
CA CYS A 531 -19.12 1.20 9.78
C CYS A 531 -18.33 -0.06 10.20
N VAL A 532 -18.90 -0.85 11.11
CA VAL A 532 -18.32 -2.08 11.65
C VAL A 532 -19.32 -3.21 11.43
N VAL A 533 -18.81 -4.39 11.14
CA VAL A 533 -19.61 -5.62 11.02
C VAL A 533 -19.22 -6.59 12.13
N ARG A 534 -20.23 -7.27 12.65
CA ARG A 534 -20.12 -8.32 13.67
C ARG A 534 -20.74 -9.57 13.13
N GLN A 535 -19.97 -10.65 13.05
CA GLN A 535 -20.42 -11.93 12.56
C GLN A 535 -20.17 -12.99 13.64
N LEU A 536 -21.19 -13.79 13.92
CA LEU A 536 -21.12 -14.95 14.79
C LEU A 536 -21.27 -16.20 13.95
N TYR A 537 -20.28 -17.06 14.01
CA TYR A 537 -20.25 -18.34 13.32
C TYR A 537 -20.32 -19.50 14.32
N LYS A 538 -20.95 -20.60 13.92
CA LYS A 538 -20.89 -21.89 14.61
C LYS A 538 -20.10 -22.86 13.74
N LYS A 539 -19.03 -23.46 14.28
CA LYS A 539 -18.30 -24.54 13.64
C LYS A 539 -19.15 -25.81 13.69
N THR A 540 -19.19 -26.57 12.59
CA THR A 540 -19.86 -27.86 12.61
C THR A 540 -19.22 -28.80 13.63
N ASP A 541 -20.05 -29.67 14.17
CA ASP A 541 -19.71 -30.84 14.99
C ASP A 541 -19.72 -32.14 14.16
N ILE A 542 -19.97 -32.04 12.84
CA ILE A 542 -19.90 -33.17 11.92
C ILE A 542 -18.42 -33.51 11.70
N ASP A 543 -18.03 -34.73 12.07
CA ASP A 543 -16.70 -35.27 11.80
C ASP A 543 -16.46 -35.34 10.28
N GLY A 544 -15.57 -34.49 9.78
CA GLY A 544 -15.05 -34.61 8.42
C GLY A 544 -14.04 -35.75 8.32
N PRO A 545 -13.81 -36.31 7.12
CA PRO A 545 -12.72 -37.28 6.93
C PRO A 545 -11.40 -36.66 7.43
N ALA A 546 -10.65 -37.42 8.22
CA ALA A 546 -9.34 -37.00 8.74
C ALA A 546 -8.49 -36.44 7.60
N ARG A 547 -7.92 -35.24 7.79
CA ARG A 547 -7.00 -34.66 6.80
C ARG A 547 -5.84 -35.65 6.59
N PRO A 548 -5.50 -36.02 5.34
CA PRO A 548 -4.31 -36.83 5.10
C PRO A 548 -3.09 -35.99 5.50
N GLY A 549 -2.42 -36.34 6.61
CA GLY A 549 -1.19 -35.66 7.01
C GLY A 549 -0.84 -35.64 8.50
N THR A 550 -1.73 -36.00 9.43
CA THR A 550 -1.33 -36.19 10.83
C THR A 550 -1.12 -37.66 11.10
N SER A 551 0.11 -38.14 10.90
CA SER A 551 0.56 -39.45 11.38
C SER A 551 0.40 -39.49 12.90
N CYS A 552 -0.57 -40.25 13.38
CA CYS A 552 -0.51 -40.82 14.71
C CYS A 552 0.68 -41.78 14.71
N HIS A 553 1.75 -41.38 15.40
CA HIS A 553 2.69 -42.36 15.92
C HIS A 553 2.00 -42.97 17.15
N ASP A 554 1.59 -44.23 16.97
CA ASP A 554 1.18 -45.13 18.05
C ASP A 554 2.35 -45.41 19.02
#